data_AF-A0A7N6C069-F1
#
_entry.id   AF-A0A7N6C069-F1
#
_cell.length_a   1.000
_cell.length_b   1.000
_cell.length_c   1.000
_cell.angle_alpha   90.00
_cell.angle_beta   90.00
_cell.angle_gamma   90.00
#
_symmetry.space_group_name_H-M   'P 1'
#
loop_
_entity.id
_entity.type
_entity.pdbx_description
1 polymer ?
#
loop_
_entity_poly.entity_id
_entity_poly.type
_entity_poly.pdbx_seq_one_letter_code
_entity_poly.pdbx_strand_id
1 'polypeptide(L)'
;MIHLKRMKPQLSVFNVLVLQDAVVFLLLTNTYAVQSEFIGSAQPIVAMVGDDIILPLHLQNAEDVSDVTVEWARPELDPRFVHVRRDNVEFLIDQNPLYMGRTSVNKNKAKCGDVSLKLSKVKLSDAGIYRCFIPDLHIDSTVQLVVGAVSSPATQISIDNNGVVCKSKGWYPDPELLWLDAEGKILSAGPTETVRGPDDLYTVSSRVTVEKRHSNNITCRVQQRKINQTRETQIKVTDSFFMVPSPSSSTVRIIISLLLCFVAVLIAVLVFWKIKKTEKDQRESELPFSTMESQLLVEGGDRKHHLDMIRAKLEEEKQKAEGELKHVDHIIKTLTVQKKDLKKQREKLNSLLQDVNIKIVENKKKLEDGAFFYEEKKTEKREQTKDDLEKKNKELEEMLKNTETLLERTEGLINTMIERKGKLEKDREQITKQLKQTGRQRDEHQKKLELEQSEREEEKHELKTNESV
;
A
#
# COMPACT_ATOMS: atom_id res chain seq x y z
N MET A 1 12.90 -93.53 -73.52
CA MET A 1 11.74 -92.61 -73.43
C MET A 1 11.74 -92.04 -72.01
N ILE A 2 12.41 -90.91 -71.80
CA ILE A 2 12.49 -90.23 -70.50
C ILE A 2 11.82 -88.87 -70.70
N HIS A 3 10.65 -88.67 -70.11
CA HIS A 3 10.05 -87.35 -69.94
C HIS A 3 9.60 -87.21 -68.49
N LEU A 4 10.43 -86.49 -67.73
CA LEU A 4 10.21 -86.18 -66.32
C LEU A 4 9.05 -85.18 -66.19
N LYS A 5 8.05 -85.53 -65.37
CA LYS A 5 6.90 -84.68 -65.04
C LYS A 5 7.33 -83.41 -64.31
N ARG A 6 6.85 -82.28 -64.82
CA ARG A 6 6.94 -80.93 -64.27
C ARG A 6 6.14 -80.84 -62.96
N MET A 7 6.82 -80.80 -61.81
CA MET A 7 6.27 -80.38 -60.51
C MET A 7 6.88 -79.03 -60.12
N LYS A 8 6.17 -77.94 -60.41
CA LYS A 8 6.32 -76.63 -59.76
C LYS A 8 4.92 -76.05 -59.63
N PRO A 9 4.31 -76.11 -58.42
CA PRO A 9 3.73 -74.88 -57.87
C PRO A 9 3.73 -74.79 -56.33
N GLN A 10 4.52 -75.58 -55.60
CA GLN A 10 4.51 -75.55 -54.11
C GLN A 10 5.48 -74.51 -53.51
N LEU A 11 6.68 -74.34 -54.07
CA LEU A 11 7.70 -73.43 -53.51
C LEU A 11 7.34 -71.94 -53.63
N SER A 12 6.60 -71.56 -54.67
CA SER A 12 6.22 -70.16 -54.93
C SER A 12 5.15 -69.67 -53.95
N VAL A 13 4.17 -70.53 -53.62
CA VAL A 13 3.06 -70.17 -52.73
C VAL A 13 3.56 -70.09 -51.29
N PHE A 14 4.45 -71.01 -50.90
CA PHE A 14 5.08 -71.01 -49.58
C PHE A 14 5.91 -69.73 -49.34
N ASN A 15 6.70 -69.31 -50.33
CA ASN A 15 7.48 -68.07 -50.23
C ASN A 15 6.59 -66.82 -50.18
N VAL A 16 5.44 -66.81 -50.88
CA VAL A 16 4.50 -65.69 -50.83
C VAL A 16 3.75 -65.64 -49.49
N LEU A 17 3.36 -66.79 -48.93
CA LEU A 17 2.75 -66.84 -47.60
C LEU A 17 3.74 -66.36 -46.52
N VAL A 18 4.97 -66.85 -46.56
CA VAL A 18 6.02 -66.44 -45.60
C VAL A 18 6.32 -64.94 -45.71
N LEU A 19 6.31 -64.37 -46.91
CA LEU A 19 6.46 -62.93 -47.12
C LEU A 19 5.25 -62.16 -46.61
N GLN A 20 4.02 -62.64 -46.83
CA GLN A 20 2.81 -62.02 -46.27
C GLN A 20 2.82 -62.07 -44.75
N ASP A 21 3.15 -63.21 -44.15
CA ASP A 21 3.23 -63.37 -42.70
C ASP A 21 4.34 -62.48 -42.12
N ALA A 22 5.51 -62.40 -42.77
CA ALA A 22 6.59 -61.50 -42.35
C ALA A 22 6.22 -60.02 -42.46
N VAL A 23 5.50 -59.62 -43.52
CA VAL A 23 5.01 -58.24 -43.70
C VAL A 23 3.92 -57.93 -42.69
N VAL A 24 2.99 -58.85 -42.41
CA VAL A 24 1.98 -58.71 -41.36
C VAL A 24 2.65 -58.63 -39.99
N PHE A 25 3.69 -59.43 -39.72
CA PHE A 25 4.46 -59.34 -38.47
C PHE A 25 5.24 -58.02 -38.37
N LEU A 26 5.80 -57.51 -39.46
CA LEU A 26 6.45 -56.19 -39.53
C LEU A 26 5.46 -55.03 -39.36
N LEU A 27 4.24 -55.17 -39.88
CA LEU A 27 3.17 -54.19 -39.70
C LEU A 27 2.63 -54.24 -38.26
N LEU A 28 2.47 -55.43 -37.68
CA LEU A 28 2.03 -55.64 -36.29
C LEU A 28 3.09 -55.17 -35.27
N THR A 29 4.38 -55.36 -35.56
CA THR A 29 5.47 -54.85 -34.71
C THR A 29 5.65 -53.33 -34.84
N ASN A 30 5.37 -52.74 -36.01
CA ASN A 30 5.34 -51.28 -36.16
C ASN A 30 4.11 -50.61 -35.52
N THR A 31 3.03 -51.35 -35.24
CA THR A 31 1.83 -50.78 -34.56
C THR A 31 1.94 -50.70 -33.03
N TYR A 32 3.03 -51.20 -32.42
CA TYR A 32 3.19 -51.23 -30.95
C TYR A 32 4.23 -50.25 -30.38
N ALA A 33 4.79 -49.36 -31.20
CA ALA A 33 5.54 -48.22 -30.69
C ALA A 33 4.55 -47.10 -30.33
N VAL A 34 3.77 -47.31 -29.27
CA VAL A 34 3.02 -46.21 -28.65
C VAL A 34 4.04 -45.36 -27.90
N GLN A 35 4.45 -44.26 -28.51
CA GLN A 35 5.31 -43.27 -27.86
C GLN A 35 4.45 -42.55 -26.82
N SER A 36 4.78 -42.71 -25.54
CA SER A 36 4.06 -42.03 -24.45
C SER A 36 4.29 -40.52 -24.57
N GLU A 37 3.23 -39.75 -24.79
CA GLU A 37 3.27 -38.29 -24.79
C GLU A 37 2.66 -37.72 -23.51
N PHE A 38 3.03 -36.49 -23.16
CA PHE A 38 2.40 -35.76 -22.06
C PHE A 38 1.15 -35.02 -22.54
N ILE A 39 0.10 -35.08 -21.72
CA ILE A 39 -1.03 -34.17 -21.78
C ILE A 39 -0.85 -33.12 -20.67
N GLY A 40 -0.41 -31.94 -21.07
CA GLY A 40 -0.25 -30.78 -20.19
C GLY A 40 -1.35 -29.74 -20.36
N SER A 41 -1.31 -28.68 -19.54
CA SER A 41 -2.13 -27.49 -19.79
C SER A 41 -1.60 -26.69 -20.98
N ALA A 42 -2.41 -26.50 -22.02
CA ALA A 42 -2.09 -25.62 -23.14
C ALA A 42 -2.13 -24.13 -22.77
N GLN A 43 -2.79 -23.78 -21.66
CA GLN A 43 -2.90 -22.40 -21.18
C GLN A 43 -2.02 -22.19 -19.93
N PRO A 44 -1.49 -20.96 -19.73
CA PRO A 44 -0.76 -20.62 -18.53
C PRO A 44 -1.65 -20.77 -17.28
N ILE A 45 -1.07 -21.32 -16.21
CA ILE A 45 -1.73 -21.38 -14.90
C ILE A 45 -1.57 -20.03 -14.22
N VAL A 46 -2.68 -19.44 -13.77
CA VAL A 46 -2.69 -18.17 -13.03
C VAL A 46 -2.87 -18.47 -11.55
N ALA A 47 -2.00 -17.91 -10.70
CA ALA A 47 -2.03 -18.09 -9.26
C ALA A 47 -1.85 -16.76 -8.53
N MET A 48 -2.50 -16.57 -7.38
CA MET A 48 -2.25 -15.42 -6.51
C MET A 48 -1.12 -15.70 -5.52
N VAL A 49 -0.41 -14.66 -5.10
CA VAL A 49 0.58 -14.78 -4.02
C VAL A 49 -0.09 -15.34 -2.76
N GLY A 50 0.50 -16.38 -2.20
CA GLY A 50 0.00 -17.10 -1.03
C GLY A 50 -0.83 -18.35 -1.37
N ASP A 51 -1.26 -18.53 -2.61
CA ASP A 51 -2.06 -19.70 -3.02
C ASP A 51 -1.25 -21.01 -2.93
N ASP A 52 -1.98 -22.11 -2.79
CA ASP A 52 -1.50 -23.47 -3.01
C ASP A 52 -2.06 -23.97 -4.34
N ILE A 53 -1.19 -24.26 -5.30
CA ILE A 53 -1.57 -24.62 -6.67
C ILE A 53 -1.06 -26.00 -7.09
N ILE A 54 -1.61 -26.48 -8.20
CA ILE A 54 -1.15 -27.68 -8.90
C ILE A 54 -0.80 -27.27 -10.33
N LEU A 55 0.42 -27.59 -10.77
CA LEU A 55 0.81 -27.52 -12.16
C LEU A 55 0.47 -28.87 -12.80
N PRO A 56 -0.59 -28.94 -13.62
CA PRO A 56 -1.12 -30.21 -14.09
C PRO A 56 -0.22 -30.81 -15.17
N LEU A 57 0.11 -32.08 -15.01
CA LEU A 57 0.79 -32.86 -16.05
C LEU A 57 0.49 -34.34 -15.89
N HIS A 58 -0.01 -34.98 -16.94
CA HIS A 58 -0.31 -36.40 -16.96
C HIS A 58 0.18 -37.05 -18.25
N LEU A 59 0.56 -38.32 -18.19
CA LEU A 59 0.87 -39.11 -19.37
C LEU A 59 -0.43 -39.44 -20.12
N GLN A 60 -0.36 -39.47 -21.44
CA GLN A 60 -1.50 -39.82 -22.31
C GLN A 60 -1.98 -41.25 -22.07
N ASN A 61 -1.03 -42.16 -21.82
CA ASN A 61 -1.31 -43.52 -21.36
C ASN A 61 -1.22 -43.53 -19.83
N ALA A 62 -2.19 -44.13 -19.16
CA ALA A 62 -2.22 -44.26 -17.70
C ALA A 62 -1.21 -45.32 -17.21
N GLU A 63 0.07 -45.08 -17.48
CA GLU A 63 1.19 -45.93 -17.10
C GLU A 63 1.61 -45.66 -15.65
N ASP A 64 2.02 -46.71 -14.94
CA ASP A 64 2.54 -46.57 -13.58
C ASP A 64 3.96 -45.98 -13.63
N VAL A 65 4.09 -44.74 -13.16
CA VAL A 65 5.35 -44.02 -13.06
C VAL A 65 5.75 -43.78 -11.61
N SER A 66 5.26 -44.58 -10.66
CA SER A 66 5.62 -44.44 -9.23
C SER A 66 7.07 -44.80 -8.92
N ASP A 67 7.67 -45.67 -9.73
CA ASP A 67 9.01 -46.20 -9.49
C ASP A 67 10.07 -45.57 -10.41
N VAL A 68 9.66 -44.76 -11.39
CA VAL A 68 10.57 -44.01 -12.28
C VAL A 68 10.94 -42.65 -11.71
N THR A 69 12.03 -42.08 -12.25
CA THR A 69 12.49 -40.74 -11.87
C THR A 69 11.63 -39.64 -12.50
N VAL A 70 11.16 -38.69 -11.69
CA VAL A 70 10.44 -37.49 -12.15
C VAL A 70 11.20 -36.24 -11.71
N GLU A 71 11.58 -35.42 -12.67
CA GLU A 71 12.33 -34.18 -12.46
C GLU A 71 11.49 -32.98 -12.88
N TRP A 72 11.13 -32.14 -11.92
CA TRP A 72 10.61 -30.81 -12.20
C TRP A 72 11.75 -29.80 -12.06
N ALA A 73 11.96 -29.00 -13.09
CA ALA A 73 13.03 -28.01 -13.17
C ALA A 73 12.54 -26.67 -13.72
N ARG A 74 13.23 -25.61 -13.31
CA ARG A 74 13.15 -24.28 -13.92
C ARG A 74 14.50 -23.98 -14.56
N PRO A 75 14.60 -23.98 -15.91
CA PRO A 75 15.87 -23.81 -16.62
C PRO A 75 16.63 -22.53 -16.26
N GLU A 76 15.92 -21.48 -15.86
CA GLU A 76 16.47 -20.18 -15.47
C GLU A 76 17.08 -20.12 -14.07
N LEU A 77 16.94 -21.17 -13.25
CA LEU A 77 17.46 -21.21 -11.88
C LEU A 77 18.75 -22.02 -11.76
N ASP A 78 19.56 -21.66 -10.77
CA ASP A 78 20.71 -22.44 -10.32
C ASP A 78 20.65 -22.60 -8.78
N PRO A 79 20.47 -23.81 -8.23
CA PRO A 79 20.18 -25.08 -8.91
C PRO A 79 18.84 -25.07 -9.67
N ARG A 80 18.75 -25.73 -10.82
CA ARG A 80 17.54 -25.71 -11.68
C ARG A 80 16.37 -26.54 -11.14
N PHE A 81 16.63 -27.55 -10.32
CA PHE A 81 15.60 -28.53 -9.95
C PHE A 81 14.69 -27.96 -8.87
N VAL A 82 13.39 -27.88 -9.14
CA VAL A 82 12.40 -27.44 -8.15
C VAL A 82 11.77 -28.59 -7.40
N HIS A 83 11.77 -29.82 -7.96
CA HIS A 83 11.40 -31.05 -7.27
C HIS A 83 12.00 -32.25 -8.01
N VAL A 84 12.55 -33.21 -7.27
CA VAL A 84 13.07 -34.46 -7.83
C VAL A 84 12.56 -35.63 -6.99
N ARG A 85 12.00 -36.64 -7.67
CA ARG A 85 11.61 -37.91 -7.08
C ARG A 85 12.34 -39.04 -7.79
N ARG A 86 13.06 -39.88 -7.05
CA ARG A 86 13.78 -41.07 -7.54
C ARG A 86 13.40 -42.26 -6.66
N ASP A 87 13.10 -43.41 -7.25
CA ASP A 87 12.78 -44.66 -6.53
C ASP A 87 11.76 -44.47 -5.39
N ASN A 88 10.71 -43.69 -5.67
CA ASN A 88 9.65 -43.37 -4.70
C ASN A 88 10.11 -42.57 -3.44
N VAL A 89 11.32 -42.00 -3.47
CA VAL A 89 11.89 -41.13 -2.44
C VAL A 89 12.09 -39.72 -2.99
N GLU A 90 11.76 -38.71 -2.19
CA GLU A 90 12.04 -37.31 -2.54
C GLU A 90 13.53 -37.02 -2.34
N PHE A 91 14.19 -36.54 -3.40
CA PHE A 91 15.63 -36.29 -3.38
C PHE A 91 15.89 -34.79 -3.16
N LEU A 92 16.21 -34.44 -1.91
CA LEU A 92 16.34 -33.04 -1.47
C LEU A 92 17.72 -32.43 -1.72
N ILE A 93 18.74 -33.23 -2.06
CA ILE A 93 20.15 -32.80 -2.09
C ILE A 93 20.42 -31.79 -3.21
N ASP A 94 19.75 -31.93 -4.37
CA ASP A 94 19.93 -31.05 -5.53
C ASP A 94 18.74 -30.11 -5.77
N GLN A 95 17.79 -30.06 -4.83
CA GLN A 95 16.61 -29.22 -4.95
C GLN A 95 16.96 -27.76 -4.66
N ASN A 96 16.43 -26.85 -5.47
CA ASN A 96 16.57 -25.42 -5.28
C ASN A 96 16.00 -25.01 -3.90
N PRO A 97 16.78 -24.33 -3.04
CA PRO A 97 16.37 -23.95 -1.69
C PRO A 97 15.07 -23.13 -1.63
N LEU A 98 14.72 -22.38 -2.68
CA LEU A 98 13.51 -21.57 -2.74
C LEU A 98 12.21 -22.42 -2.80
N TYR A 99 12.34 -23.69 -3.18
CA TYR A 99 11.25 -24.65 -3.38
C TYR A 99 11.21 -25.76 -2.33
N MET A 100 12.26 -25.88 -1.51
CA MET A 100 12.37 -26.89 -0.47
C MET A 100 11.18 -26.83 0.49
N GLY A 101 10.52 -27.97 0.71
CA GLY A 101 9.35 -28.09 1.58
C GLY A 101 8.07 -27.42 1.04
N ARG A 102 8.09 -26.88 -0.18
CA ARG A 102 6.92 -26.23 -0.81
C ARG A 102 6.32 -27.06 -1.94
N THR A 103 7.09 -27.97 -2.51
CA THR A 103 6.71 -28.77 -3.68
C THR A 103 6.47 -30.24 -3.34
N SER A 104 5.51 -30.89 -3.99
CA SER A 104 5.37 -32.35 -3.94
C SER A 104 4.65 -32.91 -5.17
N VAL A 105 4.88 -34.20 -5.45
CA VAL A 105 4.14 -34.97 -6.46
C VAL A 105 3.39 -36.10 -5.76
N ASN A 106 2.12 -36.34 -6.11
CA ASN A 106 1.30 -37.34 -5.44
C ASN A 106 1.64 -38.76 -5.91
N LYS A 107 2.26 -39.54 -5.02
CA LYS A 107 2.68 -40.93 -5.26
C LYS A 107 1.57 -41.86 -5.73
N ASN A 108 0.36 -41.70 -5.17
CA ASN A 108 -0.78 -42.57 -5.54
C ASN A 108 -1.31 -42.26 -6.94
N LYS A 109 -1.22 -40.99 -7.34
CA LYS A 109 -1.65 -40.54 -8.67
C LYS A 109 -0.62 -40.85 -9.75
N ALA A 110 0.67 -40.90 -9.38
CA ALA A 110 1.74 -41.35 -10.27
C ALA A 110 1.54 -42.79 -10.78
N LYS A 111 0.81 -43.63 -10.03
CA LYS A 111 0.42 -44.98 -10.48
C LYS A 111 -0.50 -45.00 -11.70
N CYS A 112 -1.10 -43.85 -12.02
CA CYS A 112 -2.00 -43.68 -13.15
C CYS A 112 -1.46 -42.64 -14.15
N GLY A 113 -0.15 -42.39 -14.13
CA GLY A 113 0.49 -41.44 -15.05
C GLY A 113 0.37 -39.97 -14.68
N ASP A 114 -0.18 -39.61 -13.51
CA ASP A 114 -0.30 -38.20 -13.09
C ASP A 114 0.93 -37.78 -12.26
N VAL A 115 1.73 -36.89 -12.85
CA VAL A 115 2.99 -36.36 -12.29
C VAL A 115 2.87 -34.86 -11.98
N SER A 116 1.65 -34.38 -11.75
CA SER A 116 1.37 -32.98 -11.45
C SER A 116 2.13 -32.49 -10.21
N LEU A 117 2.73 -31.30 -10.31
CA LEU A 117 3.47 -30.67 -9.22
C LEU A 117 2.55 -29.83 -8.36
N LYS A 118 2.42 -30.19 -7.07
CA LYS A 118 1.86 -29.28 -6.08
C LYS A 118 2.92 -28.26 -5.69
N LEU A 119 2.55 -26.98 -5.64
CA LEU A 119 3.39 -25.88 -5.13
C LEU A 119 2.59 -25.08 -4.10
N SER A 120 3.12 -24.94 -2.89
CA SER A 120 2.47 -24.22 -1.78
C SER A 120 3.04 -22.83 -1.54
N LYS A 121 2.18 -21.94 -1.03
CA LYS A 121 2.50 -20.56 -0.65
C LYS A 121 3.20 -19.79 -1.78
N VAL A 122 2.55 -19.73 -2.95
CA VAL A 122 3.11 -19.12 -4.17
C VAL A 122 3.68 -17.73 -3.89
N LYS A 123 4.87 -17.45 -4.44
CA LYS A 123 5.59 -16.17 -4.37
C LYS A 123 5.71 -15.57 -5.76
N LEU A 124 5.92 -14.24 -5.85
CA LEU A 124 6.16 -13.57 -7.13
C LEU A 124 7.32 -14.18 -7.92
N SER A 125 8.38 -14.59 -7.21
CA SER A 125 9.56 -15.25 -7.79
C SER A 125 9.27 -16.60 -8.44
N ASP A 126 8.13 -17.22 -8.12
CA ASP A 126 7.77 -18.53 -8.67
C ASP A 126 7.22 -18.43 -10.11
N ALA A 127 6.87 -17.22 -10.58
CA ALA A 127 6.44 -17.02 -11.96
C ALA A 127 7.54 -17.47 -12.95
N GLY A 128 7.16 -18.23 -13.98
CA GLY A 128 8.11 -18.77 -14.94
C GLY A 128 7.63 -20.03 -15.65
N ILE A 129 8.56 -20.67 -16.36
CA ILE A 129 8.31 -21.92 -17.09
C ILE A 129 8.85 -23.07 -16.26
N TYR A 130 8.00 -24.04 -15.99
CA TYR A 130 8.34 -25.27 -15.29
C TYR A 130 8.44 -26.39 -16.32
N ARG A 131 9.58 -27.06 -16.38
CA ARG A 131 9.81 -28.25 -17.20
C ARG A 131 9.71 -29.49 -16.33
N CYS A 132 8.85 -30.43 -16.72
CA CYS A 132 8.88 -31.79 -16.20
C CYS A 132 9.63 -32.68 -17.18
N PHE A 133 10.52 -33.53 -16.67
CA PHE A 133 11.26 -34.51 -17.46
C PHE A 133 11.23 -35.87 -16.74
N ILE A 134 10.97 -36.93 -17.50
CA ILE A 134 11.06 -38.32 -17.04
C ILE A 134 12.20 -38.98 -17.83
N PRO A 135 13.41 -39.10 -17.25
CA PRO A 135 14.58 -39.61 -17.95
C PRO A 135 14.38 -41.01 -18.53
N ASP A 136 13.75 -41.91 -17.77
CA ASP A 136 13.57 -43.32 -18.13
C ASP A 136 12.71 -43.51 -19.39
N LEU A 137 11.78 -42.58 -19.62
CA LEU A 137 10.89 -42.58 -20.77
C LEU A 137 11.34 -41.62 -21.88
N HIS A 138 12.36 -40.79 -21.61
CA HIS A 138 12.85 -39.73 -22.50
C HIS A 138 11.77 -38.73 -22.95
N ILE A 139 10.85 -38.40 -22.05
CA ILE A 139 9.73 -37.48 -22.31
C ILE A 139 9.83 -36.24 -21.43
N ASP A 140 9.55 -35.07 -22.00
CA ASP A 140 9.43 -33.82 -21.27
C ASP A 140 8.23 -32.99 -21.71
N SER A 141 7.80 -32.10 -20.82
CA SER A 141 6.74 -31.14 -21.10
C SER A 141 6.91 -29.90 -20.23
N THR A 142 6.26 -28.80 -20.61
CA THR A 142 6.38 -27.52 -19.93
C THR A 142 5.03 -26.96 -19.50
N VAL A 143 4.99 -26.35 -18.32
CA VAL A 143 3.83 -25.62 -17.79
C VAL A 143 4.27 -24.19 -17.45
N GLN A 144 3.54 -23.19 -17.94
CA GLN A 144 3.80 -21.79 -17.61
C GLN A 144 2.97 -21.38 -16.39
N LEU A 145 3.62 -20.81 -15.38
CA LEU A 145 3.00 -20.21 -14.20
C LEU A 145 3.07 -18.68 -14.27
N VAL A 146 1.91 -18.04 -14.20
CA VAL A 146 1.76 -16.59 -14.05
C VAL A 146 1.30 -16.29 -12.63
N VAL A 147 2.08 -15.48 -11.91
CA VAL A 147 1.75 -15.10 -10.53
C VAL A 147 1.21 -13.67 -10.49
N GLY A 148 0.08 -13.51 -9.81
CA GLY A 148 -0.57 -12.24 -9.54
C GLY A 148 -0.50 -11.84 -8.07
N ALA A 149 -0.47 -10.55 -7.80
CA ALA A 149 -0.75 -9.97 -6.50
C ALA A 149 -1.77 -8.84 -6.68
N VAL A 150 -2.78 -8.82 -5.81
CA VAL A 150 -3.81 -7.79 -5.79
C VAL A 150 -4.08 -7.45 -4.33
N SER A 151 -4.01 -6.17 -3.97
CA SER A 151 -4.47 -5.73 -2.66
C SER A 151 -6.01 -5.64 -2.62
N SER A 152 -6.58 -6.08 -1.49
CA SER A 152 -7.96 -5.75 -1.11
C SER A 152 -8.05 -4.26 -0.70
N PRO A 153 -9.20 -3.59 -0.87
CA PRO A 153 -9.29 -2.24 -1.42
C PRO A 153 -8.65 -1.18 -0.52
N ALA A 154 -7.44 -0.76 -0.88
CA ALA A 154 -6.83 0.46 -0.37
C ALA A 154 -6.70 1.46 -1.52
N THR A 155 -7.83 1.81 -2.14
CA THR A 155 -7.90 2.97 -3.03
C THR A 155 -7.92 4.22 -2.17
N GLN A 156 -6.77 4.87 -2.01
CA GLN A 156 -6.70 6.17 -1.39
C GLN A 156 -7.30 7.19 -2.36
N ILE A 157 -8.35 7.86 -1.91
CA ILE A 157 -9.02 8.91 -2.66
C ILE A 157 -8.60 10.24 -2.05
N SER A 158 -8.08 11.16 -2.86
CA SER A 158 -7.89 12.55 -2.46
C SER A 158 -8.68 13.48 -3.38
N ILE A 159 -9.35 14.44 -2.76
CA ILE A 159 -10.17 15.43 -3.45
C ILE A 159 -9.46 16.77 -3.31
N ASP A 160 -9.06 17.34 -4.44
CA ASP A 160 -8.57 18.71 -4.54
C ASP A 160 -9.62 19.56 -5.27
N ASN A 161 -9.59 20.89 -5.10
CA ASN A 161 -10.62 21.85 -5.53
C ASN A 161 -11.18 21.71 -6.98
N ASN A 162 -10.55 20.92 -7.86
CA ASN A 162 -11.02 20.66 -9.23
C ASN A 162 -10.80 19.22 -9.74
N GLY A 163 -10.40 18.25 -8.90
CA GLY A 163 -10.13 16.90 -9.39
C GLY A 163 -10.09 15.83 -8.30
N VAL A 164 -10.40 14.60 -8.71
CA VAL A 164 -10.38 13.40 -7.88
C VAL A 164 -9.16 12.58 -8.26
N VAL A 165 -8.37 12.19 -7.27
CA VAL A 165 -7.22 11.29 -7.44
C VAL A 165 -7.57 9.94 -6.85
N CYS A 166 -7.35 8.89 -7.63
CA CYS A 166 -7.42 7.51 -7.17
C CYS A 166 -6.00 6.95 -7.13
N LYS A 167 -5.62 6.37 -6.00
CA LYS A 167 -4.32 5.72 -5.81
C LYS A 167 -4.50 4.34 -5.22
N SER A 168 -3.93 3.31 -5.84
CA SER A 168 -4.00 1.92 -5.39
C SER A 168 -2.62 1.28 -5.34
N LYS A 169 -2.34 0.45 -4.34
CA LYS A 169 -1.03 -0.18 -4.09
C LYS A 169 -1.13 -1.71 -4.12
N GLY A 170 -0.01 -2.40 -4.25
CA GLY A 170 0.05 -3.86 -4.04
C GLY A 170 -0.38 -4.69 -5.24
N TRP A 171 -0.07 -4.23 -6.45
CA TRP A 171 -0.43 -4.90 -7.70
C TRP A 171 0.77 -5.59 -8.34
N TYR A 172 0.59 -6.81 -8.84
CA TYR A 172 1.56 -7.46 -9.73
C TYR A 172 0.82 -8.42 -10.68
N PRO A 173 1.10 -8.44 -12.00
CA PRO A 173 1.99 -7.55 -12.75
C PRO A 173 1.46 -6.10 -12.81
N ASP A 174 2.03 -5.26 -13.68
CA ASP A 174 1.63 -3.86 -13.85
C ASP A 174 0.11 -3.71 -14.12
N PRO A 175 -0.63 -2.89 -13.32
CA PRO A 175 -2.07 -2.70 -13.49
C PRO A 175 -2.41 -1.52 -14.41
N GLU A 176 -3.61 -1.55 -14.99
CA GLU A 176 -4.26 -0.43 -15.66
C GLU A 176 -5.25 0.25 -14.71
N LEU A 177 -5.28 1.59 -14.70
CA LEU A 177 -6.28 2.38 -13.97
C LEU A 177 -7.15 3.15 -14.96
N LEU A 178 -8.46 2.95 -14.84
CA LEU A 178 -9.50 3.56 -15.67
C LEU A 178 -10.50 4.32 -14.80
N TRP A 179 -10.99 5.44 -15.32
CA TRP A 179 -12.09 6.20 -14.75
C TRP A 179 -13.35 5.93 -15.54
N LEU A 180 -14.46 5.64 -14.86
CA LEU A 180 -15.75 5.39 -15.46
C LEU A 180 -16.80 6.35 -14.91
N ASP A 181 -17.74 6.77 -15.74
CA ASP A 181 -18.96 7.43 -15.28
C ASP A 181 -19.94 6.41 -14.66
N ALA A 182 -21.13 6.87 -14.28
CA ALA A 182 -22.13 6.02 -13.65
C ALA A 182 -22.77 5.01 -14.61
N GLU A 183 -22.68 5.28 -15.92
CA GLU A 183 -23.13 4.41 -16.99
C GLU A 183 -22.03 3.39 -17.39
N GLY A 184 -20.84 3.48 -16.80
CA GLY A 184 -19.71 2.58 -17.05
C GLY A 184 -18.86 2.95 -18.27
N LYS A 185 -19.03 4.17 -18.82
CA LYS A 185 -18.24 4.68 -19.94
C LYS A 185 -16.96 5.35 -19.45
N ILE A 186 -15.89 5.17 -20.22
CA ILE A 186 -14.56 5.70 -19.90
C ILE A 186 -14.57 7.24 -19.91
N LEU A 187 -14.06 7.82 -18.83
CA LEU A 187 -13.82 9.25 -18.68
C LEU A 187 -12.42 9.63 -19.16
N SER A 188 -12.28 10.82 -19.75
CA SER A 188 -10.97 11.38 -20.08
C SER A 188 -10.28 11.85 -18.80
N ALA A 189 -9.11 11.29 -18.50
CA ALA A 189 -8.33 11.58 -17.30
C ALA A 189 -6.89 11.96 -17.65
N GLY A 190 -6.15 12.48 -16.66
CA GLY A 190 -4.72 12.73 -16.80
C GLY A 190 -3.93 11.43 -16.98
N PRO A 191 -2.62 11.53 -17.31
CA PRO A 191 -1.76 10.37 -17.44
C PRO A 191 -1.73 9.57 -16.13
N THR A 192 -1.76 8.25 -16.26
CA THR A 192 -1.62 7.35 -15.12
C THR A 192 -0.15 7.26 -14.71
N GLU A 193 0.11 7.46 -13.42
CA GLU A 193 1.42 7.27 -12.82
C GLU A 193 1.50 5.88 -12.20
N THR A 194 2.46 5.07 -12.65
CA THR A 194 2.72 3.74 -12.10
C THR A 194 4.14 3.67 -11.58
N VAL A 195 4.29 3.35 -10.30
CA VAL A 195 5.58 3.28 -9.61
C VAL A 195 5.75 1.88 -9.03
N ARG A 196 6.92 1.26 -9.25
CA ARG A 196 7.30 0.00 -8.63
C ARG A 196 7.93 0.25 -7.27
N GLY A 197 7.36 -0.35 -6.23
CA GLY A 197 7.85 -0.26 -4.86
C GLY A 197 9.05 -1.16 -4.58
N PRO A 198 9.68 -1.02 -3.39
CA PRO A 198 10.78 -1.90 -2.96
C PRO A 198 10.32 -3.34 -2.67
N ASP A 199 9.01 -3.56 -2.56
CA ASP A 199 8.34 -4.87 -2.39
C ASP A 199 8.06 -5.57 -3.74
N ASP A 200 8.58 -5.03 -4.85
CA ASP A 200 8.30 -5.45 -6.22
C ASP A 200 6.83 -5.33 -6.66
N LEU A 201 5.99 -4.65 -5.87
CA LEU A 201 4.60 -4.40 -6.20
C LEU A 201 4.41 -3.01 -6.79
N TYR A 202 3.46 -2.90 -7.71
CA TYR A 202 3.10 -1.65 -8.36
C TYR A 202 2.10 -0.85 -7.52
N THR A 203 2.35 0.45 -7.46
CA THR A 203 1.41 1.48 -7.02
C THR A 203 1.00 2.28 -8.24
N VAL A 204 -0.31 2.38 -8.47
CA VAL A 204 -0.89 3.12 -9.60
C VAL A 204 -1.73 4.26 -9.09
N SER A 205 -1.60 5.44 -9.71
CA SER A 205 -2.43 6.60 -9.43
C SER A 205 -2.81 7.36 -10.69
N SER A 206 -4.01 7.92 -10.68
CA SER A 206 -4.49 8.78 -11.77
C SER A 206 -5.40 9.86 -11.19
N ARG A 207 -5.42 11.02 -11.85
CA ARG A 207 -6.30 12.15 -11.54
C ARG A 207 -7.32 12.32 -12.65
N VAL A 208 -8.58 12.51 -12.28
CA VAL A 208 -9.65 12.93 -13.19
C VAL A 208 -10.26 14.26 -12.74
N THR A 209 -10.51 15.16 -13.68
CA THR A 209 -11.31 16.37 -13.45
C THR A 209 -12.78 16.04 -13.71
N VAL A 210 -13.64 16.27 -12.72
CA VAL A 210 -15.07 15.94 -12.82
C VAL A 210 -15.84 17.18 -13.26
N GLU A 211 -16.57 17.09 -14.37
CA GLU A 211 -17.53 18.11 -14.80
C GLU A 211 -18.90 17.81 -14.19
N LYS A 212 -19.68 18.85 -13.82
CA LYS A 212 -21.03 18.66 -13.26
C LYS A 212 -21.96 18.08 -14.32
N ARG A 213 -22.43 16.84 -14.11
CA ARG A 213 -23.47 16.19 -14.94
C ARG A 213 -24.53 15.55 -14.03
N HIS A 214 -25.61 15.04 -14.63
CA HIS A 214 -26.77 14.48 -13.91
C HIS A 214 -26.44 13.30 -12.99
N SER A 215 -25.28 12.66 -13.18
CA SER A 215 -24.76 11.64 -12.27
C SER A 215 -23.47 12.09 -11.61
N ASN A 216 -23.50 12.10 -10.28
CA ASN A 216 -22.40 12.50 -9.40
C ASN A 216 -21.52 11.31 -8.97
N ASN A 217 -21.73 10.13 -9.55
CA ASN A 217 -20.98 8.92 -9.23
C ASN A 217 -19.91 8.68 -10.29
N ILE A 218 -18.66 8.57 -9.87
CA ILE A 218 -17.55 8.14 -10.72
C ILE A 218 -16.94 6.88 -10.13
N THR A 219 -16.43 6.00 -10.98
CA THR A 219 -15.81 4.75 -10.56
C THR A 219 -14.35 4.76 -10.95
N CYS A 220 -13.46 4.52 -9.99
CA CYS A 220 -12.08 4.16 -10.25
C CYS A 220 -11.99 2.65 -10.40
N ARG A 221 -11.62 2.16 -11.58
CA ARG A 221 -11.39 0.74 -11.88
C ARG A 221 -9.90 0.50 -12.04
N VAL A 222 -9.34 -0.39 -11.25
CA VAL A 222 -7.97 -0.90 -11.42
C VAL A 222 -8.05 -2.34 -11.90
N GLN A 223 -7.41 -2.67 -13.03
CA GLN A 223 -7.54 -3.98 -13.67
C GLN A 223 -6.20 -4.51 -14.19
N GLN A 224 -6.07 -5.84 -14.24
CA GLN A 224 -4.95 -6.56 -14.82
C GLN A 224 -5.49 -7.59 -15.81
N ARG A 225 -5.45 -7.24 -17.10
CA ARG A 225 -6.02 -8.08 -18.17
C ARG A 225 -5.36 -9.45 -18.27
N LYS A 226 -4.04 -9.52 -18.07
CA LYS A 226 -3.25 -10.77 -18.19
C LYS A 226 -3.69 -11.87 -17.21
N ILE A 227 -4.24 -11.49 -16.05
CA ILE A 227 -4.69 -12.42 -15.01
C ILE A 227 -6.18 -12.26 -14.70
N ASN A 228 -6.92 -11.53 -15.53
CA ASN A 228 -8.35 -11.25 -15.38
C ASN A 228 -8.77 -10.75 -13.98
N GLN A 229 -7.93 -9.94 -13.33
CA GLN A 229 -8.22 -9.35 -12.03
C GLN A 229 -8.72 -7.92 -12.19
N THR A 230 -9.77 -7.54 -11.45
CA THR A 230 -10.30 -6.17 -11.43
C THR A 230 -10.75 -5.80 -10.01
N ARG A 231 -10.51 -4.54 -9.61
CA ARG A 231 -11.04 -3.92 -8.38
C ARG A 231 -11.61 -2.56 -8.73
N GLU A 232 -12.74 -2.23 -8.11
CA GLU A 232 -13.45 -0.98 -8.36
C GLU A 232 -13.74 -0.26 -7.05
N THR A 233 -13.78 1.06 -7.11
CA THR A 233 -14.25 1.89 -6.01
C THR A 233 -15.08 3.04 -6.55
N GLN A 234 -16.30 3.14 -6.03
CA GLN A 234 -17.25 4.19 -6.39
C GLN A 234 -17.03 5.41 -5.50
N ILE A 235 -17.02 6.58 -6.13
CA ILE A 235 -16.83 7.88 -5.48
C ILE A 235 -18.05 8.73 -5.81
N LYS A 236 -18.71 9.25 -4.77
CA LYS A 236 -19.83 10.17 -4.90
C LYS A 236 -19.33 11.61 -4.69
N VAL A 237 -19.44 12.43 -5.72
CA VAL A 237 -19.03 13.84 -5.71
C VAL A 237 -20.21 14.71 -5.27
N THR A 238 -20.12 15.38 -4.12
CA THR A 238 -21.19 16.24 -3.61
C THR A 238 -21.28 17.56 -4.37
N ASP A 239 -22.49 18.13 -4.52
CA ASP A 239 -22.72 19.39 -5.24
C ASP A 239 -21.91 20.60 -4.71
N SER A 240 -21.46 20.56 -3.46
CA SER A 240 -20.56 21.57 -2.88
C SER A 240 -19.20 21.64 -3.57
N PHE A 241 -18.80 20.60 -4.32
CA PHE A 241 -17.57 20.56 -5.14
C PHE A 241 -17.58 21.54 -6.32
N PHE A 242 -18.76 21.86 -6.86
CA PHE A 242 -18.91 22.75 -8.03
C PHE A 242 -19.14 24.22 -7.65
N MET A 243 -19.18 24.55 -6.36
CA MET A 243 -19.30 25.94 -5.92
C MET A 243 -17.95 26.63 -6.06
N VAL A 244 -17.67 27.11 -7.28
CA VAL A 244 -16.75 28.22 -7.45
C VAL A 244 -17.30 29.37 -6.60
N PRO A 245 -16.52 30.00 -5.69
CA PRO A 245 -16.95 31.23 -5.05
C PRO A 245 -17.06 32.28 -6.14
N SER A 246 -18.24 32.33 -6.76
CA SER A 246 -18.66 33.44 -7.59
C SER A 246 -18.56 34.64 -6.66
N PRO A 247 -17.85 35.72 -7.00
CA PRO A 247 -17.98 36.95 -6.24
C PRO A 247 -19.47 37.25 -6.20
N SER A 248 -20.06 37.11 -5.02
CA SER A 248 -21.51 37.23 -4.89
C SER A 248 -21.91 38.55 -5.52
N SER A 249 -23.06 38.61 -6.18
CA SER A 249 -23.63 39.86 -6.69
C SER A 249 -23.54 40.98 -5.64
N SER A 250 -23.63 40.60 -4.35
CA SER A 250 -23.37 41.41 -3.16
C SER A 250 -21.95 42.01 -3.09
N THR A 251 -20.87 41.24 -3.29
CA THR A 251 -19.49 41.75 -3.26
C THR A 251 -19.23 42.77 -4.37
N VAL A 252 -19.76 42.52 -5.57
CA VAL A 252 -19.65 43.48 -6.70
C VAL A 252 -20.46 44.74 -6.41
N ARG A 253 -21.67 44.61 -5.84
CA ARG A 253 -22.48 45.75 -5.38
C ARG A 253 -21.80 46.56 -4.29
N ILE A 254 -21.11 45.93 -3.34
CA ILE A 254 -20.35 46.62 -2.28
C ILE A 254 -19.20 47.42 -2.90
N ILE A 255 -18.45 46.85 -3.83
CA ILE A 255 -17.34 47.55 -4.51
C ILE A 255 -17.86 48.74 -5.32
N ILE A 256 -18.96 48.57 -6.07
CA ILE A 256 -19.59 49.67 -6.82
C ILE A 256 -20.12 50.75 -5.87
N SER A 257 -20.75 50.36 -4.76
CA SER A 257 -21.24 51.29 -3.74
C SER A 257 -20.10 52.09 -3.09
N LEU A 258 -19.00 51.43 -2.74
CA LEU A 258 -17.81 52.08 -2.20
C LEU A 258 -17.17 53.05 -3.21
N LEU A 259 -17.13 52.68 -4.49
CA LEU A 259 -16.67 53.57 -5.56
C LEU A 259 -17.57 54.79 -5.72
N LEU A 260 -18.89 54.62 -5.67
CA LEU A 260 -19.85 55.72 -5.73
C LEU A 260 -19.73 56.64 -4.51
N CYS A 261 -19.56 56.08 -3.31
CA CYS A 261 -19.30 56.84 -2.09
C CYS A 261 -17.98 57.63 -2.20
N PHE A 262 -16.92 57.02 -2.72
CA PHE A 262 -15.64 57.70 -2.92
C PHE A 262 -15.75 58.87 -3.91
N VAL A 263 -16.47 58.69 -5.02
CA VAL A 263 -16.75 59.76 -5.98
C VAL A 263 -17.60 60.87 -5.34
N ALA A 264 -18.61 60.53 -4.55
CA ALA A 264 -19.43 61.51 -3.84
C ALA A 264 -18.60 62.32 -2.82
N VAL A 265 -17.69 61.68 -2.09
CA VAL A 265 -16.76 62.36 -1.18
C VAL A 265 -15.81 63.27 -1.95
N LEU A 266 -15.27 62.84 -3.09
CA LEU A 266 -14.42 63.69 -3.93
C LEU A 266 -15.19 64.92 -4.46
N ILE A 267 -16.44 64.75 -4.88
CA ILE A 267 -17.30 65.88 -5.29
C ILE A 267 -17.56 66.81 -4.11
N ALA A 268 -17.88 66.26 -2.93
CA ALA A 268 -18.09 67.04 -1.72
C ALA A 268 -16.83 67.82 -1.31
N VAL A 269 -15.64 67.22 -1.41
CA VAL A 269 -14.36 67.89 -1.16
C VAL A 269 -14.10 68.99 -2.19
N LEU A 270 -14.39 68.77 -3.48
CA LEU A 270 -14.25 69.79 -4.52
C LEU A 270 -15.22 70.95 -4.32
N VAL A 271 -16.47 70.67 -3.92
CA VAL A 271 -17.48 71.68 -3.55
C VAL A 271 -17.05 72.41 -2.29
N PHE A 272 -16.59 71.71 -1.25
CA PHE A 272 -16.09 72.30 -0.01
C PHE A 272 -14.84 73.15 -0.25
N TRP A 273 -13.95 72.73 -1.16
CA TRP A 273 -12.80 73.54 -1.58
C TRP A 273 -13.23 74.77 -2.38
N LYS A 274 -14.31 74.67 -3.18
CA LYS A 274 -14.91 75.83 -3.86
C LYS A 274 -15.57 76.80 -2.86
N ILE A 275 -16.27 76.28 -1.87
CA ILE A 275 -16.93 77.07 -0.81
C ILE A 275 -15.86 77.74 0.07
N LYS A 276 -14.84 77.00 0.50
CA LYS A 276 -13.71 77.52 1.29
C LYS A 276 -12.83 78.50 0.52
N LYS A 277 -12.86 78.49 -0.82
CA LYS A 277 -12.25 79.51 -1.68
C LYS A 277 -13.09 80.79 -1.80
N THR A 278 -14.39 80.71 -1.48
CA THR A 278 -15.34 81.83 -1.52
C THR A 278 -15.56 82.46 -0.14
N GLU A 279 -14.99 81.88 0.91
CA GLU A 279 -15.17 82.29 2.32
C GLU A 279 -13.81 82.68 2.96
N LYS A 280 -13.04 83.51 2.24
CA LYS A 280 -11.97 84.34 2.83
C LYS A 280 -12.40 85.81 2.93
N ASP A 281 -13.69 86.08 2.77
CA ASP A 281 -14.34 87.35 3.11
C ASP A 281 -15.45 87.05 4.12
N GLN A 282 -15.45 87.82 5.22
CA GLN A 282 -16.41 87.85 6.33
C GLN A 282 -16.33 86.74 7.40
N ARG A 283 -15.57 87.05 8.46
CA ARG A 283 -15.96 86.73 9.84
C ARG A 283 -16.92 87.82 10.33
N GLU A 284 -18.08 87.45 10.85
CA GLU A 284 -18.56 87.77 12.21
C GLU A 284 -20.03 87.39 12.41
N SER A 285 -20.34 87.11 13.68
CA SER A 285 -21.65 87.06 14.34
C SER A 285 -22.47 85.74 14.34
N GLU A 286 -22.45 85.15 15.54
CA GLU A 286 -23.61 84.70 16.33
C GLU A 286 -24.20 83.27 16.17
N LEU A 287 -24.03 82.52 17.26
CA LEU A 287 -24.87 81.41 17.76
C LEU A 287 -26.16 82.02 18.37
N PRO A 288 -27.35 81.38 18.39
CA PRO A 288 -27.60 80.27 19.33
C PRO A 288 -28.63 79.17 18.90
N PHE A 289 -28.44 77.98 19.47
CA PHE A 289 -29.42 77.09 20.14
C PHE A 289 -30.71 76.60 19.43
N SER A 290 -30.86 75.27 19.24
CA SER A 290 -31.95 74.46 19.82
C SER A 290 -31.81 72.94 19.55
N THR A 291 -32.04 72.18 20.62
CA THR A 291 -32.20 70.73 20.80
C THR A 291 -33.22 70.05 19.87
N MET A 292 -32.93 68.82 19.38
CA MET A 292 -33.89 67.70 19.44
C MET A 292 -33.20 66.34 19.29
N GLU A 293 -33.50 65.45 20.23
CA GLU A 293 -33.02 64.08 20.38
C GLU A 293 -33.46 63.13 19.26
N SER A 294 -32.63 62.15 18.92
CA SER A 294 -33.04 60.73 18.86
C SER A 294 -31.90 59.79 18.43
N GLN A 295 -31.85 58.65 19.12
CA GLN A 295 -31.12 57.39 18.81
C GLN A 295 -29.78 57.14 19.52
N LEU A 296 -29.96 56.88 20.82
CA LEU A 296 -29.30 55.91 21.67
C LEU A 296 -29.31 54.47 21.05
N LEU A 297 -28.24 53.69 21.34
CA LEU A 297 -28.15 52.20 21.40
C LEU A 297 -27.83 51.35 20.15
N VAL A 298 -26.68 51.47 19.47
CA VAL A 298 -26.15 50.31 18.70
C VAL A 298 -24.60 50.30 18.55
N GLU A 299 -23.80 50.17 19.61
CA GLU A 299 -22.37 49.79 19.45
C GLU A 299 -21.83 48.78 20.50
N GLY A 300 -22.55 48.51 21.60
CA GLY A 300 -22.10 47.59 22.66
C GLY A 300 -22.25 46.08 22.35
N GLY A 301 -23.16 45.71 21.46
CA GLY A 301 -23.47 44.29 21.17
C GLY A 301 -22.42 43.57 20.31
N ASP A 302 -21.80 44.30 19.37
CA ASP A 302 -20.95 43.71 18.33
C ASP A 302 -19.58 43.27 18.88
N ARG A 303 -18.98 44.08 19.78
CA ARG A 303 -17.64 43.80 20.34
C ARG A 303 -17.64 42.62 21.32
N LYS A 304 -18.67 42.48 22.16
CA LYS A 304 -18.83 41.31 23.04
C LYS A 304 -19.01 40.02 22.23
N HIS A 305 -19.90 40.05 21.23
CA HIS A 305 -20.12 38.93 20.34
C HIS A 305 -18.85 38.53 19.56
N HIS A 306 -18.06 39.52 19.13
CA HIS A 306 -16.78 39.29 18.48
C HIS A 306 -15.75 38.60 19.40
N LEU A 307 -15.64 39.03 20.66
CA LEU A 307 -14.75 38.40 21.65
C LEU A 307 -15.20 36.97 22.01
N ASP A 308 -16.50 36.71 22.06
CA ASP A 308 -17.06 35.38 22.28
C ASP A 308 -16.78 34.43 21.10
N MET A 309 -16.87 34.93 19.87
CA MET A 309 -16.48 34.19 18.67
C MET A 309 -14.98 33.85 18.67
N ILE A 310 -14.10 34.79 19.02
CA ILE A 310 -12.66 34.54 19.12
C ILE A 310 -12.37 33.48 20.18
N ARG A 311 -13.02 33.58 21.35
CA ARG A 311 -12.85 32.61 22.42
C ARG A 311 -13.30 31.21 22.01
N ALA A 312 -14.43 31.08 21.30
CA ALA A 312 -14.91 29.79 20.80
C ALA A 312 -13.90 29.12 19.86
N LYS A 313 -13.31 29.89 18.93
CA LYS A 313 -12.26 29.40 18.02
C LYS A 313 -11.00 28.96 18.77
N LEU A 314 -10.55 29.76 19.74
CA LEU A 314 -9.39 29.41 20.57
C LEU A 314 -9.63 28.14 21.41
N GLU A 315 -10.85 27.92 21.90
CA GLU A 315 -11.18 26.70 22.66
C GLU A 315 -11.21 25.46 21.74
N GLU A 316 -11.68 25.60 20.50
CA GLU A 316 -11.62 24.55 19.48
C GLU A 316 -10.16 24.20 19.12
N GLU A 317 -9.32 25.20 18.88
CA GLU A 317 -7.88 24.99 18.64
C GLU A 317 -7.17 24.33 19.82
N LYS A 318 -7.53 24.73 21.05
CA LYS A 318 -7.01 24.10 22.28
C LYS A 318 -7.41 22.63 22.38
N GLN A 319 -8.67 22.29 22.13
CA GLN A 319 -9.15 20.91 22.15
C GLN A 319 -8.44 20.06 21.09
N LYS A 320 -8.23 20.61 19.90
CA LYS A 320 -7.46 19.95 18.84
C LYS A 320 -6.02 19.69 19.26
N ALA A 321 -5.34 20.69 19.83
CA ALA A 321 -3.97 20.55 20.34
C ALA A 321 -3.87 19.52 21.47
N GLU A 322 -4.85 19.46 22.37
CA GLU A 322 -4.92 18.44 23.43
C GLU A 322 -5.14 17.02 22.89
N GLY A 323 -5.95 16.87 21.84
CA GLY A 323 -6.14 15.60 21.12
C GLY A 323 -4.83 15.12 20.47
N GLU A 324 -4.16 16.01 19.74
CA GLU A 324 -2.85 15.70 19.12
C GLU A 324 -1.79 15.36 20.18
N LEU A 325 -1.76 16.09 21.30
CA LEU A 325 -0.82 15.84 22.39
C LEU A 325 -1.01 14.45 23.03
N LYS A 326 -2.27 14.05 23.27
CA LYS A 326 -2.60 12.70 23.77
C LYS A 326 -2.17 11.61 22.78
N HIS A 327 -2.36 11.84 21.49
CA HIS A 327 -1.95 10.90 20.45
C HIS A 327 -0.42 10.75 20.39
N VAL A 328 0.32 11.86 20.43
CA VAL A 328 1.79 11.84 20.46
C VAL A 328 2.32 11.14 21.72
N ASP A 329 1.72 11.39 22.89
CA ASP A 329 2.11 10.72 24.14
C ASP A 329 1.91 9.19 24.06
N HIS A 330 0.79 8.74 23.47
CA HIS A 330 0.53 7.33 23.22
C HIS A 330 1.59 6.71 22.29
N ILE A 331 1.95 7.40 21.20
CA ILE A 331 3.00 6.93 20.28
C ILE A 331 4.34 6.79 21.01
N ILE A 332 4.75 7.81 21.79
CA ILE A 332 6.01 7.77 22.56
C ILE A 332 6.02 6.57 23.51
N LYS A 333 4.90 6.32 24.20
CA LYS A 333 4.76 5.17 25.10
C LYS A 333 4.93 3.85 24.36
N THR A 334 4.27 3.68 23.22
CA THR A 334 4.36 2.48 22.38
C THR A 334 5.78 2.25 21.85
N LEU A 335 6.42 3.28 21.31
CA LEU A 335 7.81 3.21 20.83
C LEU A 335 8.78 2.89 21.98
N THR A 336 8.54 3.41 23.18
CA THR A 336 9.37 3.12 24.36
C THR A 336 9.27 1.66 24.78
N VAL A 337 8.08 1.04 24.67
CA VAL A 337 7.90 -0.40 24.89
C VAL A 337 8.66 -1.20 23.83
N GLN A 338 8.48 -0.87 22.55
CA GLN A 338 9.20 -1.53 21.45
C GLN A 338 10.73 -1.45 21.62
N LYS A 339 11.25 -0.29 22.04
CA LYS A 339 12.68 -0.12 22.34
C LYS A 339 13.16 -1.05 23.44
N LYS A 340 12.35 -1.26 24.50
CA LYS A 340 12.69 -2.21 25.59
C LYS A 340 12.72 -3.65 25.09
N ASP A 341 11.75 -4.05 24.27
CA ASP A 341 11.70 -5.41 23.70
C ASP A 341 12.89 -5.66 22.76
N LEU A 342 13.24 -4.70 21.92
CA LEU A 342 14.43 -4.77 21.06
C LEU A 342 15.73 -4.87 21.87
N LYS A 343 15.85 -4.13 22.98
CA LYS A 343 17.01 -4.25 23.89
C LYS A 343 17.12 -5.67 24.48
N LYS A 344 15.99 -6.25 24.90
CA LYS A 344 15.95 -7.62 25.43
C LYS A 344 16.31 -8.65 24.34
N GLN A 345 15.85 -8.45 23.11
CA GLN A 345 16.24 -9.30 21.97
C GLN A 345 17.74 -9.23 21.69
N ARG A 346 18.31 -8.01 21.67
CA ARG A 346 19.75 -7.79 21.51
C ARG A 346 20.57 -8.50 22.60
N GLU A 347 20.16 -8.42 23.86
CA GLU A 347 20.84 -9.11 24.97
C GLU A 347 20.80 -10.63 24.81
N LYS A 348 19.63 -11.19 24.44
CA LYS A 348 19.49 -12.62 24.16
C LYS A 348 20.38 -13.05 23.00
N LEU A 349 20.47 -12.23 21.97
CA LEU A 349 21.28 -12.51 20.79
C LEU A 349 22.78 -12.46 21.09
N ASN A 350 23.23 -11.49 21.88
CA ASN A 350 24.60 -11.43 22.38
C ASN A 350 24.97 -12.65 23.22
N SER A 351 24.07 -13.11 24.09
CA SER A 351 24.28 -14.34 24.86
C SER A 351 24.40 -15.57 23.96
N LEU A 352 23.53 -15.72 22.96
CA LEU A 352 23.62 -16.82 21.99
C LEU A 352 24.91 -16.77 21.18
N LEU A 353 25.34 -15.57 20.78
CA LEU A 353 26.58 -15.35 20.03
C LEU A 353 27.80 -15.76 20.87
N GLN A 354 27.82 -15.41 22.16
CA GLN A 354 28.86 -15.87 23.09
C GLN A 354 28.89 -17.40 23.20
N ASP A 355 27.74 -18.05 23.36
CA ASP A 355 27.65 -19.51 23.45
C ASP A 355 28.16 -20.22 22.18
N VAL A 356 27.84 -19.67 21.00
CA VAL A 356 28.32 -20.20 19.72
C VAL A 356 29.83 -20.01 19.59
N ASN A 357 30.36 -18.84 19.94
CA ASN A 357 31.79 -18.58 19.92
C ASN A 357 32.57 -19.52 20.85
N ILE A 358 32.05 -19.83 22.04
CA ILE A 358 32.65 -20.82 22.94
C ILE A 358 32.69 -22.20 22.26
N LYS A 359 31.60 -22.64 21.63
CA LYS A 359 31.54 -23.93 20.92
C LYS A 359 32.50 -24.00 19.75
N ILE A 360 32.70 -22.90 19.01
CA ILE A 360 33.67 -22.81 17.92
C ILE A 360 35.08 -23.04 18.46
N VAL A 361 35.46 -22.35 19.55
CA VAL A 361 36.79 -22.50 20.18
C VAL A 361 37.01 -23.92 20.71
N GLU A 362 36.01 -24.50 21.38
CA GLU A 362 36.09 -25.87 21.87
C GLU A 362 36.23 -26.90 20.74
N ASN A 363 35.48 -26.73 19.64
CA ASN A 363 35.56 -27.63 18.50
C ASN A 363 36.91 -27.51 17.79
N LYS A 364 37.44 -26.29 17.67
CA LYS A 364 38.78 -26.02 17.12
C LYS A 364 39.88 -26.70 17.94
N LYS A 365 39.85 -26.55 19.27
CA LYS A 365 40.82 -27.22 20.15
C LYS A 365 40.75 -28.75 20.02
N LYS A 366 39.54 -29.32 19.91
CA LYS A 366 39.35 -30.77 19.70
C LYS A 366 39.89 -31.25 18.35
N LEU A 367 39.83 -30.42 17.30
CA LEU A 367 40.44 -30.70 15.99
C LEU A 367 41.96 -30.70 16.08
N GLU A 368 42.55 -29.74 16.80
CA GLU A 368 44.00 -29.64 17.05
C GLU A 368 44.50 -30.85 17.88
N ASP A 369 43.82 -31.21 18.97
CA ASP A 369 44.16 -32.36 19.82
C ASP A 369 43.91 -33.72 19.13
N GLY A 370 42.94 -33.78 18.21
CA GLY A 370 42.53 -34.98 17.48
C GLY A 370 43.47 -35.40 16.35
N ALA A 371 44.35 -34.50 15.90
CA ALA A 371 45.35 -34.78 14.87
C ALA A 371 46.41 -35.82 15.29
N PHE A 372 46.42 -36.26 16.56
CA PHE A 372 47.38 -37.22 17.11
C PHE A 372 46.92 -38.70 17.06
N PHE A 373 45.65 -39.00 16.74
CA PHE A 373 45.14 -40.38 16.63
C PHE A 373 44.23 -40.54 15.40
N TYR A 374 44.56 -41.49 14.51
CA TYR A 374 43.88 -41.77 13.24
C TYR A 374 42.44 -42.30 13.44
N GLU A 375 41.43 -41.42 13.46
CA GLU A 375 40.01 -41.76 13.22
C GLU A 375 39.37 -40.77 12.23
N GLU A 376 39.48 -41.08 10.94
CA GLU A 376 39.06 -40.24 9.79
C GLU A 376 37.58 -39.77 9.88
N LYS A 377 36.65 -40.67 10.26
CA LYS A 377 35.22 -40.36 10.43
C LYS A 377 34.91 -39.34 11.54
N LYS A 378 35.75 -39.29 12.57
CA LYS A 378 35.56 -38.38 13.71
C LYS A 378 36.00 -36.96 13.36
N THR A 379 37.02 -36.85 12.53
CA THR A 379 37.52 -35.58 11.99
C THR A 379 36.53 -34.97 11.01
N GLU A 380 35.96 -35.76 10.08
CA GLU A 380 34.96 -35.30 9.12
C GLU A 380 33.70 -34.72 9.80
N LYS A 381 33.18 -35.41 10.83
CA LYS A 381 32.04 -34.93 11.62
C LYS A 381 32.34 -33.63 12.38
N ARG A 382 33.58 -33.44 12.81
CA ARG A 382 34.02 -32.21 13.53
C ARG A 382 34.20 -31.03 12.57
N GLU A 383 34.64 -31.28 11.34
CA GLU A 383 34.72 -30.24 10.30
C GLU A 383 33.32 -29.79 9.88
N GLN A 384 32.38 -30.72 9.67
CA GLN A 384 30.98 -30.38 9.42
C GLN A 384 30.36 -29.55 10.57
N THR A 385 30.67 -29.92 11.82
CA THR A 385 30.20 -29.16 12.99
C THR A 385 30.78 -27.75 13.04
N LYS A 386 32.02 -27.55 12.56
CA LYS A 386 32.67 -26.24 12.47
C LYS A 386 31.95 -25.37 11.43
N ASP A 387 31.69 -25.89 10.24
CA ASP A 387 30.98 -25.17 9.18
C ASP A 387 29.58 -24.74 9.62
N ASP A 388 28.85 -25.65 10.29
CA ASP A 388 27.52 -25.36 10.86
C ASP A 388 27.57 -24.26 11.92
N LEU A 389 28.59 -24.26 12.79
CA LEU A 389 28.76 -23.24 13.83
C LEU A 389 29.18 -21.90 13.24
N GLU A 390 30.08 -21.87 12.25
CA GLU A 390 30.47 -20.65 11.54
C GLU A 390 29.29 -20.03 10.79
N LYS A 391 28.46 -20.85 10.15
CA LYS A 391 27.22 -20.39 9.51
C LYS A 391 26.25 -19.79 10.53
N LYS A 392 25.99 -20.48 11.64
CA LYS A 392 25.14 -19.95 12.73
C LYS A 392 25.70 -18.66 13.32
N ASN A 393 27.02 -18.55 13.47
CA ASN A 393 27.66 -17.33 13.97
C ASN A 393 27.38 -16.13 13.04
N LYS A 394 27.56 -16.31 11.72
CA LYS A 394 27.25 -15.27 10.72
C LYS A 394 25.77 -14.86 10.75
N GLU A 395 24.85 -15.82 10.84
CA GLU A 395 23.41 -15.54 10.94
C GLU A 395 23.06 -14.74 12.21
N LEU A 396 23.67 -15.08 13.35
CA LEU A 396 23.47 -14.35 14.61
C LEU A 396 24.06 -12.94 14.55
N GLU A 397 25.24 -12.75 13.95
CA GLU A 397 25.86 -11.44 13.74
C GLU A 397 24.99 -10.54 12.84
N GLU A 398 24.42 -11.08 11.77
CA GLU A 398 23.53 -10.34 10.88
C GLU A 398 22.23 -9.93 11.60
N MET A 399 21.61 -10.84 12.34
CA MET A 399 20.45 -10.53 13.17
C MET A 399 20.77 -9.44 14.22
N LEU A 400 22.00 -9.42 14.74
CA LEU A 400 22.41 -8.46 15.76
C LEU A 400 22.53 -7.07 15.16
N LYS A 401 23.22 -6.97 14.02
CA LYS A 401 23.33 -5.74 13.24
C LYS A 401 21.95 -5.17 12.86
N ASN A 402 21.04 -6.03 12.42
CA ASN A 402 19.67 -5.63 12.08
C ASN A 402 18.91 -5.13 13.33
N THR A 403 19.06 -5.80 14.46
CA THR A 403 18.44 -5.40 15.74
C THR A 403 18.98 -4.05 16.22
N GLU A 404 20.29 -3.81 16.13
CA GLU A 404 20.93 -2.53 16.48
C GLU A 404 20.42 -1.39 15.59
N THR A 405 20.35 -1.62 14.27
CA THR A 405 19.81 -0.65 13.31
C THR A 405 18.34 -0.29 13.63
N LEU A 406 17.52 -1.27 14.01
CA LEU A 406 16.13 -1.03 14.43
C LEU A 406 16.06 -0.24 15.74
N LEU A 407 16.97 -0.50 16.67
CA LEU A 407 17.07 0.20 17.96
C LEU A 407 17.41 1.67 17.77
N GLU A 408 18.37 1.98 16.89
CA GLU A 408 18.75 3.34 16.50
C GLU A 408 17.59 4.09 15.82
N ARG A 409 16.91 3.45 14.86
CA ARG A 409 15.73 4.04 14.20
C ARG A 409 14.60 4.32 15.18
N THR A 410 14.33 3.40 16.10
CA THR A 410 13.29 3.56 17.13
C THR A 410 13.64 4.73 18.07
N GLU A 411 14.90 4.87 18.45
CA GLU A 411 15.39 5.99 19.25
C GLU A 411 15.26 7.33 18.53
N GLY A 412 15.61 7.39 17.24
CA GLY A 412 15.39 8.58 16.41
C GLY A 412 13.92 9.00 16.32
N LEU A 413 13.00 8.03 16.15
CA LEU A 413 11.57 8.29 16.15
C LEU A 413 11.07 8.81 17.50
N ILE A 414 11.52 8.23 18.61
CA ILE A 414 11.16 8.71 19.97
C ILE A 414 11.59 10.16 20.14
N ASN A 415 12.84 10.50 19.79
CA ASN A 415 13.35 11.87 19.92
C ASN A 415 12.53 12.87 19.08
N THR A 416 12.19 12.50 17.84
CA THR A 416 11.34 13.32 16.96
C THR A 416 9.95 13.54 17.57
N MET A 417 9.37 12.51 18.18
CA MET A 417 8.06 12.63 18.84
C MET A 417 8.13 13.47 20.12
N ILE A 418 9.21 13.38 20.90
CA ILE A 418 9.45 14.22 22.08
C ILE A 418 9.56 15.70 21.66
N GLU A 419 10.28 16.00 20.59
CA GLU A 419 10.38 17.36 20.06
C GLU A 419 9.01 17.88 19.61
N ARG A 420 8.25 17.07 18.87
CA ARG A 420 6.87 17.40 18.47
C ARG A 420 5.97 17.64 19.68
N LYS A 421 6.08 16.80 20.72
CA LYS A 421 5.34 16.95 21.99
C LYS A 421 5.65 18.30 22.63
N GLY A 422 6.93 18.67 22.74
CA GLY A 422 7.35 19.95 23.32
C GLY A 422 6.82 21.16 22.54
N LYS A 423 6.72 21.08 21.20
CA LYS A 423 6.11 22.13 20.39
C LYS A 423 4.61 22.26 20.66
N LEU A 424 3.88 21.14 20.68
CA LEU A 424 2.45 21.13 20.98
C LEU A 424 2.13 21.64 22.40
N GLU A 425 2.98 21.35 23.39
CA GLU A 425 2.83 21.86 24.74
C GLU A 425 2.99 23.39 24.80
N LYS A 426 3.95 23.95 24.05
CA LYS A 426 4.14 25.41 23.92
C LYS A 426 2.94 26.06 23.24
N ASP A 427 2.47 25.49 22.13
CA ASP A 427 1.31 26.00 21.39
C ASP A 427 0.05 26.01 22.29
N ARG A 428 -0.19 24.91 23.03
CA ARG A 428 -1.28 24.81 24.01
C ARG A 428 -1.17 25.87 25.11
N GLU A 429 0.03 26.13 25.63
CA GLU A 429 0.25 27.16 26.65
C GLU A 429 -0.04 28.57 26.10
N GLN A 430 0.38 28.84 24.86
CA GLN A 430 0.11 30.11 24.17
C GLN A 430 -1.40 30.33 23.97
N ILE A 431 -2.12 29.32 23.48
CA ILE A 431 -3.59 29.38 23.32
C ILE A 431 -4.25 29.63 24.68
N THR A 432 -3.78 28.96 25.74
CA THR A 432 -4.30 29.15 27.10
C THR A 432 -4.07 30.58 27.61
N LYS A 433 -2.92 31.20 27.30
CA LYS A 433 -2.64 32.61 27.62
C LYS A 433 -3.60 33.55 26.85
N GLN A 434 -3.81 33.31 25.57
CA GLN A 434 -4.74 34.09 24.74
C GLN A 434 -6.20 33.98 25.21
N LEU A 435 -6.64 32.78 25.61
CA LEU A 435 -7.97 32.56 26.20
C LEU A 435 -8.15 33.38 27.50
N LYS A 436 -7.15 33.40 28.38
CA LYS A 436 -7.19 34.21 29.62
C LYS A 436 -7.21 35.71 29.34
N GLN A 437 -6.51 36.17 28.31
CA GLN A 437 -6.51 37.59 27.91
C GLN A 437 -7.84 38.00 27.29
N THR A 438 -8.36 37.19 26.36
CA THR A 438 -9.66 37.40 25.72
C THR A 438 -10.80 37.40 26.74
N GLY A 439 -10.74 36.50 27.73
CA GLY A 439 -11.68 36.47 28.85
C GLY A 439 -11.66 37.76 29.68
N ARG A 440 -10.46 38.25 30.05
CA ARG A 440 -10.32 39.54 30.77
C ARG A 440 -10.88 40.72 29.98
N GLN A 441 -10.59 40.81 28.69
CA GLN A 441 -11.11 41.86 27.81
C GLN A 441 -12.64 41.83 27.71
N ARG A 442 -13.23 40.63 27.67
CA ARG A 442 -14.69 40.46 27.68
C ARG A 442 -15.28 40.92 29.02
N ASP A 443 -14.70 40.52 30.13
CA ASP A 443 -15.21 40.86 31.47
C ASP A 443 -15.08 42.38 31.75
N GLU A 444 -13.99 43.01 31.32
CA GLU A 444 -13.79 44.47 31.37
C GLU A 444 -14.83 45.20 30.50
N HIS A 445 -15.07 44.71 29.27
CA HIS A 445 -16.06 45.30 28.39
C HIS A 445 -17.49 45.16 28.95
N GLN A 446 -17.81 44.03 29.56
CA GLN A 446 -19.10 43.79 30.22
C GLN A 446 -19.31 44.75 31.41
N LYS A 447 -18.30 44.91 32.28
CA LYS A 447 -18.38 45.86 33.41
C LYS A 447 -18.58 47.30 32.93
N LYS A 448 -17.92 47.69 31.83
CA LYS A 448 -18.09 49.02 31.26
C LYS A 448 -19.52 49.25 30.76
N LEU A 449 -20.12 48.25 30.10
CA LEU A 449 -21.52 48.32 29.65
C LEU A 449 -22.50 48.41 30.82
N GLU A 450 -22.25 47.69 31.91
CA GLU A 450 -23.07 47.73 33.13
C GLU A 450 -22.98 49.09 33.83
N LEU A 451 -21.78 49.69 33.91
CA LEU A 451 -21.58 51.03 34.47
C LEU A 451 -22.32 52.10 33.64
N GLU A 452 -22.17 52.07 32.30
CA GLU A 452 -22.87 52.98 31.38
C GLU A 452 -24.39 52.79 31.39
N GLN A 453 -24.89 51.62 31.81
CA GLN A 453 -26.33 51.40 32.02
C GLN A 453 -26.79 52.01 33.34
N SER A 454 -26.05 51.80 34.43
CA SER A 454 -26.34 52.39 35.74
C SER A 454 -26.36 53.92 35.71
N GLU A 455 -25.37 54.55 35.08
CA GLU A 455 -25.29 56.02 34.94
C GLU A 455 -26.50 56.58 34.16
N ARG A 456 -26.95 55.89 33.10
CA ARG A 456 -28.15 56.27 32.35
C ARG A 456 -29.46 56.09 33.13
N GLU A 457 -29.51 55.13 34.04
CA GLU A 457 -30.67 54.93 34.91
C GLU A 457 -30.73 55.99 36.02
N GLU A 458 -29.59 56.40 36.56
CA GLU A 458 -29.47 57.51 37.52
C GLU A 458 -29.85 58.86 36.88
N GLU A 459 -29.34 59.21 35.69
CA GLU A 459 -29.73 60.43 34.97
C GLU A 459 -31.25 60.48 34.68
N LYS A 460 -31.85 59.35 34.29
CA LYS A 460 -33.30 59.26 34.08
C LYS A 460 -34.10 59.43 35.37
N HIS A 461 -33.56 59.01 36.51
CA HIS A 461 -34.20 59.18 37.80
C HIS A 461 -34.14 60.65 38.24
N GLU A 462 -32.98 61.31 38.10
CA GLU A 462 -32.83 62.74 38.40
C GLU A 462 -33.72 63.64 37.53
N LEU A 463 -33.81 63.37 36.22
CA LEU A 463 -34.72 64.07 35.30
C LEU A 463 -36.19 63.99 35.74
N LYS A 464 -36.65 62.80 36.15
CA LYS A 464 -38.03 62.62 36.67
C LYS A 464 -38.28 63.33 37.99
N THR A 465 -37.25 63.46 38.82
CA THR A 465 -37.37 64.11 40.14
C THR A 465 -37.43 65.63 40.00
N ASN A 466 -36.77 66.20 38.99
CA ASN A 466 -36.84 67.64 38.68
C ASN A 466 -38.11 68.07 37.93
N GLU A 467 -38.79 67.17 37.22
CA GLU A 467 -40.10 67.45 36.60
C GLU A 467 -41.29 67.41 37.58
N SER A 468 -41.05 66.94 38.82
CA SER A 468 -42.08 66.76 39.86
C SER A 468 -42.04 67.81 40.99
N VAL A 469 -41.21 68.85 40.83
CA VAL A 469 -41.16 70.07 41.66
C VAL A 469 -41.64 71.25 40.81
#